data_AF-A0A941AME9-F1
#
_entry.id   AF-A0A941AME9-F1
#
_cell.length_a   1.000
_cell.length_b   1.000
_cell.length_c   1.000
_cell.angle_alpha   90.00
_cell.angle_beta   90.00
_cell.angle_gamma   90.00
#
_symmetry.space_group_name_H-M   'P 1'
#
loop_
_entity.id
_entity.type
_entity.pdbx_description
1 polymer ?
#
loop_
_entity_poly.entity_id
_entity_poly.type
_entity_poly.pdbx_seq_one_letter_code
_entity_poly.pdbx_strand_id
1 'polypeptide(L)'
;MPITTEDKLHLLADLLRNQASEQYMTTDEAEQIQRLISTLSTEPNLQPILKETLSAIEEKHQLNHQPFAENDVVQWINVLNVE
;
A
#
# COMPACT_ATOMS: atom_id res chain seq x y z
N MET A 1 -6.88 11.51 -18.01
CA MET A 1 -7.04 10.05 -18.01
C MET A 1 -7.31 9.63 -16.57
N PRO A 2 -8.37 8.86 -16.28
CA PRO A 2 -8.60 8.37 -14.94
C PRO A 2 -7.49 7.36 -14.58
N ILE A 3 -6.87 7.52 -13.41
CA ILE A 3 -5.93 6.56 -12.82
C ILE A 3 -6.64 5.20 -12.73
N THR A 4 -6.04 4.16 -13.31
CA THR A 4 -6.57 2.80 -13.26
C THR A 4 -6.30 2.15 -11.91
N THR A 5 -6.97 1.03 -11.62
CA THR A 5 -6.73 0.28 -10.38
C THR A 5 -5.29 -0.24 -10.29
N GLU A 6 -4.68 -0.61 -11.42
CA GLU A 6 -3.27 -1.00 -11.51
C GLU A 6 -2.32 0.17 -11.19
N ASP A 7 -2.62 1.38 -11.68
CA ASP A 7 -1.82 2.57 -11.34
C ASP A 7 -1.85 2.86 -9.82
N LYS A 8 -3.00 2.66 -9.16
CA LYS A 8 -3.12 2.82 -7.70
C LYS A 8 -2.32 1.78 -6.93
N LEU A 9 -2.28 0.53 -7.42
CA LEU A 9 -1.51 -0.56 -6.81
C LEU A 9 0.00 -0.30 -6.94
N HIS A 10 0.46 0.14 -8.12
CA HIS A 10 1.84 0.56 -8.31
C HIS A 10 2.21 1.73 -7.40
N LEU A 11 1.36 2.76 -7.30
CA LEU A 11 1.60 3.88 -6.41
C LEU A 11 1.70 3.45 -4.94
N LEU A 12 0.83 2.53 -4.51
CA LEU A 12 0.88 1.96 -3.17
C LEU A 12 2.21 1.20 -2.93
N ALA A 13 2.63 0.39 -3.90
CA ALA A 13 3.89 -0.35 -3.82
C ALA A 13 5.10 0.59 -3.75
N ASP A 14 5.09 1.67 -4.53
CA ASP A 14 6.15 2.70 -4.50
C ASP A 14 6.20 3.43 -3.16
N LEU A 15 5.05 3.82 -2.61
CA LEU A 15 4.98 4.46 -1.28
C LEU A 15 5.52 3.52 -0.20
N LEU A 16 5.11 2.24 -0.21
CA LEU A 16 5.60 1.24 0.73
C LEU A 16 7.11 1.01 0.60
N ARG A 17 7.64 1.00 -0.63
CA ARG A 17 9.08 0.84 -0.89
C ARG A 17 9.87 2.07 -0.42
N ASN A 18 9.38 3.27 -0.70
CA ASN A 18 10.06 4.52 -0.32
C ASN A 18 10.22 4.62 1.19
N GLN A 19 9.11 4.48 1.94
CA GLN A 19 9.17 4.57 3.40
C GLN A 19 10.03 3.48 4.06
N ALA A 20 10.09 2.28 3.45
CA ALA A 20 11.01 1.23 3.90
C ALA A 20 12.48 1.56 3.57
N SER A 21 12.75 2.12 2.40
CA SER A 21 14.11 2.52 2.01
C SER A 21 14.63 3.71 2.82
N GLU A 22 13.77 4.68 3.11
CA GLU A 22 14.10 5.87 3.89
C GLU A 22 14.07 5.63 5.39
N GLN A 23 13.55 4.46 5.83
CA GLN A 23 13.31 4.12 7.24
C GLN A 23 12.51 5.20 7.97
N TYR A 24 11.64 5.88 7.23
CA TYR A 24 10.87 7.02 7.66
C TYR A 24 9.61 7.11 6.81
N MET A 25 8.49 7.48 7.43
CA MET A 25 7.24 7.73 6.72
C MET A 25 6.78 9.15 7.06
N THR A 26 6.46 9.96 6.07
CA THR A 26 5.83 11.27 6.31
C THR A 26 4.35 11.08 6.65
N THR A 27 3.76 12.05 7.34
CA THR A 27 2.30 12.06 7.57
C THR A 27 1.53 12.07 6.24
N ASP A 28 2.04 12.80 5.24
CA ASP A 28 1.44 12.83 3.90
C ASP A 28 1.46 11.45 3.21
N GLU A 29 2.57 10.70 3.31
CA GLU A 29 2.65 9.34 2.77
C GLU A 29 1.72 8.38 3.52
N ALA A 30 1.66 8.49 4.84
CA ALA A 30 0.75 7.68 5.65
C ALA A 30 -0.71 7.92 5.24
N GLU A 31 -1.12 9.17 5.09
CA GLU A 31 -2.45 9.52 4.60
C GLU A 31 -2.69 9.04 3.16
N GLN A 32 -1.70 9.13 2.28
CA GLN A 32 -1.81 8.64 0.90
C GLN A 32 -2.02 7.13 0.86
N ILE A 33 -1.26 6.38 1.66
CA ILE A 33 -1.41 4.92 1.80
C ILE A 33 -2.83 4.60 2.27
N GLN A 34 -3.33 5.26 3.31
CA GLN A 34 -4.69 5.04 3.81
C GLN A 34 -5.77 5.31 2.76
N ARG A 35 -5.65 6.41 2.00
CA ARG A 35 -6.59 6.76 0.93
C ARG A 35 -6.56 5.75 -0.21
N LEU A 36 -5.38 5.28 -0.60
CA LEU A 36 -5.21 4.27 -1.63
C LEU A 36 -5.83 2.94 -1.20
N ILE A 37 -5.55 2.49 0.01
CA ILE A 37 -6.14 1.27 0.59
C ILE A 37 -7.67 1.38 0.60
N SER A 38 -8.22 2.46 1.15
CA SER A 38 -9.67 2.68 1.19
C SER A 38 -10.30 2.63 -0.20
N THR A 39 -9.65 3.26 -1.18
CA THR A 39 -10.13 3.28 -2.57
C THR A 39 -10.07 1.88 -3.19
N LEU A 40 -8.94 1.19 -3.07
CA LEU A 40 -8.72 -0.14 -3.63
C LEU A 40 -9.62 -1.20 -2.97
N SER A 41 -9.88 -1.10 -1.67
CA SER A 41 -10.79 -1.99 -0.94
C SER A 41 -12.23 -1.89 -1.44
N THR A 42 -12.63 -0.76 -2.01
CA THR A 42 -13.96 -0.60 -2.64
C THR A 42 -14.03 -1.11 -4.08
N GLU A 43 -12.91 -1.52 -4.69
CA GLU A 43 -12.89 -2.01 -6.07
C GLU A 43 -13.51 -3.43 -6.14
N PRO A 44 -14.60 -3.62 -6.89
CA PRO A 44 -15.32 -4.90 -6.94
C PRO A 44 -14.52 -5.99 -7.65
N ASN A 45 -13.68 -5.62 -8.63
CA ASN A 45 -12.89 -6.56 -9.44
C ASN A 45 -11.47 -6.80 -8.90
N LEU A 46 -11.15 -6.32 -7.70
CA LEU A 46 -9.83 -6.54 -7.12
C LEU A 46 -9.66 -8.01 -6.72
N GLN A 47 -8.51 -8.60 -7.06
CA GLN A 47 -8.21 -9.99 -6.73
C GLN A 47 -8.31 -10.25 -5.21
N PRO A 48 -8.79 -11.42 -4.77
CA PRO A 48 -8.91 -11.73 -3.34
C PRO A 48 -7.60 -11.58 -2.57
N ILE A 49 -6.48 -12.02 -3.16
CA ILE A 49 -5.15 -11.94 -2.56
C ILE A 49 -4.68 -10.49 -2.33
N LEU A 50 -5.07 -9.57 -3.23
CA LEU A 50 -4.81 -8.15 -3.08
C LEU A 50 -5.67 -7.58 -1.95
N LYS A 51 -6.94 -7.97 -1.84
CA LYS A 51 -7.80 -7.54 -0.72
C LYS A 51 -7.23 -7.99 0.63
N GLU A 52 -6.76 -9.24 0.73
CA GLU A 52 -6.10 -9.73 1.95
C GLU A 52 -4.84 -8.92 2.29
N THR A 53 -4.04 -8.59 1.28
CA THR A 53 -2.84 -7.76 1.44
C THR A 53 -3.19 -6.35 1.91
N LEU A 54 -4.20 -5.72 1.30
CA LEU A 54 -4.67 -4.40 1.70
C LEU A 54 -5.19 -4.37 3.14
N SER A 55 -5.95 -5.38 3.55
CA SER A 55 -6.39 -5.51 4.95
C SER A 55 -5.21 -5.69 5.91
N ALA A 56 -4.19 -6.45 5.53
CA ALA A 56 -2.98 -6.62 6.35
C ALA A 56 -2.17 -5.32 6.48
N ILE A 57 -2.09 -4.53 5.40
CA ILE A 57 -1.47 -3.20 5.45
C ILE A 57 -2.29 -2.29 6.36
N GLU A 58 -3.62 -2.26 6.22
CA GLU A 58 -4.52 -1.44 7.04
C GLU A 58 -4.41 -1.76 8.54
N GLU A 59 -4.35 -3.05 8.90
CA GLU A 59 -4.23 -3.50 10.30
C GLU A 59 -2.91 -3.02 10.93
N LYS A 60 -1.83 -3.01 10.16
CA LYS A 60 -0.51 -2.53 10.61
C LYS A 60 -0.32 -1.03 10.45
N HIS A 61 -1.19 -0.38 9.68
CA HIS A 61 -1.03 1.03 9.33
C HIS A 61 -1.30 1.92 10.54
N GLN A 62 -0.38 2.83 10.78
CA GLN A 62 -0.53 3.89 11.77
C GLN A 62 -0.29 5.22 11.08
N LEU A 63 -1.16 6.20 11.34
CA LEU A 63 -0.99 7.59 10.90
C LEU A 63 0.10 8.28 11.74
N ASN A 64 1.34 7.82 11.58
CA ASN A 64 2.51 8.31 12.28
C ASN A 64 3.72 8.35 11.35
N HIS A 65 4.90 8.63 11.91
CA HIS A 65 6.15 8.63 11.14
C HIS A 65 6.90 7.30 11.18
N GLN A 66 6.27 6.26 11.72
CA GLN A 66 6.91 4.95 11.86
C GLN A 66 6.70 4.17 10.57
N PRO A 67 7.78 3.80 9.87
CA PRO A 67 7.64 2.99 8.70
C PRO A 67 7.13 1.59 9.06
N PHE A 68 6.51 0.93 8.09
CA PHE A 68 6.20 -0.49 8.17
C PHE A 68 7.50 -1.31 8.25
N ALA A 69 7.43 -2.49 8.87
CA ALA A 69 8.57 -3.38 8.93
C ALA A 69 8.97 -3.83 7.51
N GLU A 70 10.25 -3.78 7.20
CA GLU A 70 10.78 -4.10 5.86
C GLU A 70 10.33 -5.48 5.36
N ASN A 71 10.29 -6.48 6.25
CA ASN A 71 9.83 -7.83 5.91
C ASN A 71 8.35 -7.85 5.48
N ASP A 72 7.49 -7.07 6.14
CA ASP A 72 6.08 -6.97 5.76
C ASP A 72 5.94 -6.27 4.40
N VAL A 73 6.67 -5.17 4.22
CA VAL A 73 6.70 -4.38 2.98
C VAL A 73 7.12 -5.23 1.78
N VAL A 74 8.19 -6.02 1.90
CA VAL A 74 8.66 -6.90 0.83
C VAL A 74 7.59 -7.93 0.46
N GLN A 75 6.92 -8.53 1.44
CA GLN A 75 5.83 -9.48 1.18
C GLN A 75 4.68 -8.82 0.43
N TRP A 76 4.26 -7.63 0.87
CA TRP A 76 3.16 -6.90 0.24
C TRP A 76 3.50 -6.45 -1.18
N ILE A 77 4.70 -5.89 -1.39
CA ILE A 77 5.16 -5.45 -2.72
C ILE A 77 5.19 -6.63 -3.71
N ASN A 78 5.62 -7.82 -3.27
CA ASN A 78 5.63 -9.00 -4.14
C ASN A 78 4.22 -9.42 -4.58
N VAL A 79 3.20 -9.19 -3.75
CA VAL A 79 1.80 -9.46 -4.09
C VAL A 79 1.19 -8.34 -4.93
N LEU A 80 1.61 -7.09 -4.73
CA LEU A 80 1.13 -5.91 -5.46
C LEU A 80 1.72 -5.81 -6.88
N ASN A 81 2.96 -6.28 -7.09
CA ASN A 81 3.68 -6.26 -8.37
C ASN A 81 3.51 -7.55 -9.20
N VAL A 82 2.40 -8.27 -9.04
CA VAL A 82 2.15 -9.46 -9.88
C VAL A 82 1.86 -8.99 -11.31
N GLU A 83 2.89 -9.03 -12.16
CA GLU A 83 2.81 -8.95 -13.63
C GLU A 83 2.01 -10.10 -14.25
#